data_AF-A0A378UX23-F1
#
_entry.id   AF-A0A378UX23-F1
#
_cell.length_a   1.000
_cell.length_b   1.000
_cell.length_c   1.000
_cell.angle_alpha   90.00
_cell.angle_beta   90.00
_cell.angle_gamma   90.00
#
_symmetry.space_group_name_H-M   'P 1'
#
loop_
_entity.id
_entity.type
_entity.pdbx_description
1 polymer ?
#
loop_
_entity_poly.entity_id
_entity_poly.type
_entity_poly.pdbx_seq_one_letter_code
_entity_poly.pdbx_strand_id
1 'polypeptide(L)'
;MALPLFGPQIRRVEIAGTLHLAQQVVLRSLALGARVLVHTRRPAFWRDMVDVVGRHDLLWVADFNRRALQAGSERNYTVEMFDGVPEQSVRVGVTAMVVAPPNTPASEQADVVLDLISLERDTVKVSTQAGSAVVTMVATDEEMRYLRASANCTD
;
A
#
# COMPACT_ATOMS: atom_id res chain seq x y z
N MET A 1 -3.66 15.10 16.63
CA MET A 1 -4.65 14.01 16.47
C MET A 1 -4.15 13.06 15.41
N ALA A 2 -4.18 11.75 15.65
CA ALA A 2 -3.81 10.75 14.64
C ALA A 2 -5.07 10.39 13.83
N LEU A 3 -5.00 10.50 12.50
CA LEU A 3 -6.07 10.02 11.61
C LEU A 3 -5.83 8.53 11.32
N PRO A 4 -6.83 7.66 11.53
CA PRO A 4 -6.67 6.25 11.20
C PRO A 4 -6.57 6.10 9.67
N LEU A 5 -5.47 5.47 9.21
CA LEU A 5 -5.31 5.07 7.82
C LEU A 5 -5.91 3.69 7.53
N PHE A 6 -6.16 2.91 8.58
CA PHE A 6 -6.63 1.52 8.52
C PHE A 6 -7.68 1.26 9.60
N GLY A 7 -8.62 0.35 9.32
CA GLY A 7 -9.67 -0.05 10.26
C GLY A 7 -10.85 -0.73 9.55
N PRO A 8 -11.78 -1.34 10.30
CA PRO A 8 -12.86 -2.15 9.73
C PRO A 8 -13.81 -1.37 8.80
N GLN A 9 -13.80 -0.04 8.87
CA GLN A 9 -14.59 0.84 8.01
C GLN A 9 -13.81 1.43 6.82
N ILE A 10 -12.48 1.29 6.78
CA ILE A 10 -11.64 1.80 5.69
C ILE A 10 -11.51 0.70 4.64
N ARG A 11 -12.31 0.82 3.60
CA ARG A 11 -12.36 -0.13 2.47
C ARG A 11 -11.39 0.28 1.38
N ARG A 12 -11.11 1.57 1.24
CA ARG A 12 -10.27 2.09 0.17
C ARG A 12 -9.35 3.23 0.61
N VAL A 13 -8.07 3.05 0.34
CA VAL A 13 -7.00 4.03 0.50
C VAL A 13 -6.42 4.33 -0.88
N GLU A 14 -6.36 5.59 -1.28
CA GLU A 14 -5.66 6.01 -2.49
C GLU A 14 -4.37 6.74 -2.13
N ILE A 15 -3.28 6.39 -2.81
CA ILE A 15 -1.95 6.96 -2.60
C ILE A 15 -1.50 7.59 -3.90
N ALA A 16 -1.55 8.91 -3.98
CA ALA A 16 -1.01 9.69 -5.08
C ALA A 16 0.43 10.13 -4.72
N GLY A 17 1.42 9.32 -5.09
CA GLY A 17 2.77 9.53 -4.60
C GLY A 17 3.86 8.67 -5.23
N THR A 18 5.05 8.72 -4.63
CA THR A 18 6.18 7.91 -5.04
C THR A 18 5.97 6.45 -4.66
N LEU A 19 6.74 5.56 -5.32
CA LEU A 19 6.79 4.16 -4.94
C LEU A 19 7.24 4.00 -3.48
N HIS A 20 8.25 4.77 -3.06
CA HIS A 20 8.77 4.74 -1.69
C HIS A 20 7.69 5.03 -0.65
N LEU A 21 6.87 6.07 -0.89
CA LEU A 21 5.73 6.37 -0.02
C LEU A 21 4.77 5.18 0.06
N ALA A 22 4.41 4.59 -1.09
CA ALA A 22 3.52 3.44 -1.13
C ALA A 22 4.10 2.23 -0.38
N GLN A 23 5.39 1.93 -0.57
CA GLN A 23 6.10 0.86 0.14
C GLN A 23 6.07 1.08 1.66
N GLN A 24 6.36 2.29 2.12
CA GLN A 24 6.31 2.63 3.55
C GLN A 24 4.91 2.46 4.14
N VAL A 25 3.86 2.86 3.41
CA VAL A 25 2.47 2.71 3.87
C VAL A 25 2.06 1.23 3.95
N VAL A 26 2.51 0.41 3.00
CA VAL A 26 2.28 -1.05 3.01
C VAL A 26 3.00 -1.72 4.18
N LEU A 27 4.28 -1.39 4.41
CA LEU A 27 5.05 -1.93 5.53
C LEU A 27 4.43 -1.55 6.89
N ARG A 28 3.96 -0.32 7.02
CA ARG A 28 3.24 0.11 8.23
C ARG A 28 1.95 -0.67 8.44
N SER A 29 1.22 -0.96 7.37
CA SER A 29 -0.01 -1.76 7.43
C SER A 29 0.28 -3.18 7.91
N LEU A 30 1.35 -3.79 7.39
CA LEU A 30 1.85 -5.09 7.84
C LEU A 30 2.19 -5.08 9.34
N ALA A 31 2.95 -4.07 9.80
CA ALA A 31 3.33 -3.91 11.20
C ALA A 31 2.13 -3.75 12.14
N LEU A 32 1.04 -3.14 11.65
CA LEU A 32 -0.22 -3.00 12.38
C LEU A 32 -1.14 -4.22 12.27
N GLY A 33 -0.74 -5.26 11.54
CA GLY A 33 -1.55 -6.47 11.30
C GLY A 33 -2.76 -6.23 10.40
N ALA A 34 -2.79 -5.13 9.64
CA ALA A 34 -3.87 -4.80 8.74
C ALA A 34 -3.80 -5.66 7.47
N ARG A 35 -4.96 -6.07 6.95
CA ARG A 35 -5.07 -6.82 5.70
C ARG A 35 -5.27 -5.87 4.54
N VAL A 36 -4.35 -5.89 3.57
CA VAL A 36 -4.33 -4.90 2.50
C VAL A 36 -4.21 -5.57 1.12
N LEU A 37 -4.94 -5.04 0.16
CA LEU A 37 -4.82 -5.43 -1.25
C LEU A 37 -4.31 -4.23 -2.05
N VAL A 38 -3.12 -4.32 -2.64
CA VAL A 38 -2.45 -3.21 -3.33
C VAL A 38 -2.65 -3.32 -4.84
N HIS A 39 -3.31 -2.34 -5.45
CA HIS A 39 -3.37 -2.13 -6.89
C HIS A 39 -2.30 -1.13 -7.33
N THR A 40 -1.44 -1.54 -8.25
CA THR A 40 -0.34 -0.73 -8.78
C THR A 40 -0.19 -0.98 -10.29
N ARG A 41 0.46 -0.06 -11.02
CA ARG A 41 0.85 -0.25 -12.44
C ARG A 41 2.36 -0.50 -12.60
N ARG A 42 3.05 -0.83 -11.50
CA ARG A 42 4.52 -0.88 -11.38
C ARG A 42 5.05 -2.09 -10.58
N PRO A 43 4.55 -3.32 -10.75
CA PRO A 43 4.81 -4.44 -9.84
C PRO A 43 6.25 -4.94 -9.85
N ALA A 44 6.98 -4.72 -10.95
CA ALA A 44 8.37 -5.13 -11.06
C ALA A 44 9.18 -4.52 -9.91
N PHE A 45 8.92 -3.26 -9.60
CA PHE A 45 9.57 -2.53 -8.51
C PHE A 45 9.06 -2.89 -7.10
N TRP A 46 8.07 -3.77 -6.99
CA TRP A 46 7.59 -4.32 -5.72
C TRP A 46 8.12 -5.72 -5.44
N ARG A 47 8.53 -6.46 -6.48
CA ARG A 47 9.12 -7.80 -6.33
C ARG A 47 10.35 -7.75 -5.44
N ASP A 48 11.21 -6.75 -5.60
CA ASP A 48 12.41 -6.58 -4.77
C ASP A 48 12.04 -6.42 -3.29
N MET A 49 11.01 -5.64 -2.97
CA MET A 49 10.55 -5.48 -1.59
C MET A 49 9.97 -6.79 -1.04
N VAL A 50 9.23 -7.55 -1.85
CA VAL A 50 8.69 -8.86 -1.46
C VAL A 50 9.80 -9.85 -1.15
N ASP A 51 10.83 -9.88 -2.01
CA ASP A 51 11.99 -10.77 -1.85
C ASP A 51 12.79 -10.42 -0.59
N VAL A 52 12.99 -9.13 -0.31
CA VAL A 52 13.66 -8.67 0.92
C VAL A 52 12.82 -8.98 2.17
N VAL A 53 11.50 -8.84 2.11
CA VAL A 53 10.60 -9.23 3.22
C VAL A 53 10.71 -10.72 3.50
N GLY A 54 10.90 -11.55 2.47
CA GLY A 54 11.21 -12.99 2.58
C GLY A 54 10.12 -13.83 3.25
N ARG A 55 8.97 -13.22 3.56
CA ARG A 55 7.83 -13.79 4.28
C ARG A 55 6.63 -13.84 3.36
N HIS A 56 6.61 -14.85 2.49
CA HIS A 56 5.53 -15.08 1.53
C HIS A 56 4.17 -15.40 2.18
N ASP A 57 4.14 -15.70 3.49
CA ASP A 57 2.94 -15.79 4.32
C ASP A 57 2.31 -14.41 4.59
N LEU A 58 3.13 -13.35 4.61
CA LEU A 58 2.70 -11.98 4.90
C LEU A 58 2.52 -11.12 3.65
N LEU A 59 3.41 -11.28 2.66
CA LEU A 59 3.46 -10.45 1.47
C LEU A 59 3.73 -11.30 0.22
N TRP A 60 2.87 -11.19 -0.77
CA TRP A 60 3.00 -11.91 -2.04
C TRP A 60 2.52 -11.05 -3.22
N VAL A 61 3.12 -11.24 -4.40
CA VAL A 61 2.72 -10.60 -5.66
C VAL A 61 1.90 -11.59 -6.50
N ALA A 62 0.61 -11.30 -6.69
CA ALA A 62 -0.26 -12.17 -7.49
C ALA A 62 -0.05 -11.90 -8.99
N ASP A 63 0.48 -12.87 -9.71
CA ASP A 63 0.35 -12.92 -11.18
C ASP A 63 -1.08 -13.37 -11.54
N PHE A 64 -1.75 -12.61 -12.40
CA PHE A 64 -3.17 -12.82 -12.66
C PHE A 64 -3.44 -14.12 -13.43
N ASN A 65 -3.71 -15.18 -12.69
CA ASN A 65 -4.52 -16.30 -13.15
C ASN A 65 -5.70 -16.44 -12.19
N ARG A 66 -6.92 -16.72 -12.69
CA ARG A 66 -8.12 -16.89 -11.83
C ARG A 66 -7.93 -17.88 -10.67
N ARG A 67 -6.98 -18.81 -10.78
CA ARG A 67 -6.54 -19.70 -9.70
C ARG A 67 -5.78 -19.00 -8.57
N ALA A 68 -5.00 -17.96 -8.85
CA ALA A 68 -4.29 -17.17 -7.85
C ALA A 68 -5.27 -16.40 -6.95
N LEU A 69 -6.34 -15.84 -7.52
CA LEU A 69 -7.44 -15.21 -6.76
C LEU A 69 -8.18 -16.21 -5.87
N GLN A 70 -8.40 -17.45 -6.33
CA GLN A 70 -9.00 -18.52 -5.50
C GLN A 70 -8.01 -19.06 -4.46
N ALA A 71 -6.72 -19.12 -4.76
CA ALA A 71 -5.67 -19.56 -3.82
C ALA A 71 -5.36 -18.51 -2.74
N GLY A 72 -5.40 -17.21 -3.09
CA GLY A 72 -5.38 -16.09 -2.15
C GLY A 72 -6.62 -16.02 -1.27
N SER A 73 -7.76 -16.40 -1.84
CA SER A 73 -9.04 -16.56 -1.14
C SER A 73 -9.02 -17.59 0.01
N GLU A 74 -8.16 -18.61 -0.06
CA GLU A 74 -8.02 -19.65 0.98
C GLU A 74 -6.82 -19.45 1.92
N ARG A 75 -5.89 -18.54 1.59
CA ARG A 75 -4.70 -18.28 2.39
C ARG A 75 -4.84 -16.99 3.19
N ASN A 76 -4.48 -17.06 4.48
CA ASN A 76 -4.49 -15.94 5.42
C ASN A 76 -3.33 -14.96 5.14
N TYR A 77 -3.35 -14.29 3.99
CA TYR A 77 -2.34 -13.30 3.64
C TYR A 77 -2.65 -11.94 4.26
N THR A 78 -1.60 -11.22 4.64
CA THR A 78 -1.71 -9.87 5.19
C THR A 78 -1.64 -8.82 4.08
N VAL A 79 -0.85 -9.03 3.02
CA VAL A 79 -0.81 -8.16 1.84
C VAL A 79 -0.80 -8.94 0.53
N GLU A 80 -1.70 -8.58 -0.39
CA GLU A 80 -1.75 -9.10 -1.76
C GLU A 80 -1.61 -7.96 -2.78
N MET A 81 -0.81 -8.15 -3.83
CA MET A 81 -0.55 -7.10 -4.84
C MET A 81 -1.01 -7.50 -6.25
N PHE A 82 -1.67 -6.57 -6.93
CA PHE A 82 -2.16 -6.67 -8.31
C PHE A 82 -1.51 -5.62 -9.22
N ASP A 83 -0.99 -6.08 -10.36
CA ASP A 83 -0.47 -5.21 -11.42
C ASP A 83 -1.49 -4.94 -12.53
N GLY A 84 -1.80 -3.66 -12.77
CA GLY A 84 -2.43 -3.23 -14.02
C GLY A 84 -3.85 -3.73 -14.22
N VAL A 85 -4.45 -4.38 -13.21
CA VAL A 85 -5.79 -4.95 -13.27
C VAL A 85 -6.82 -3.93 -12.78
N PRO A 86 -7.98 -3.80 -13.46
CA PRO A 86 -9.11 -3.03 -12.93
C PRO A 86 -9.54 -3.57 -11.57
N GLU A 87 -9.92 -2.63 -10.69
CA GLU A 87 -10.29 -2.90 -9.31
C GLU A 87 -11.47 -3.88 -9.23
N GLN A 88 -11.36 -4.86 -8.32
CA GLN A 88 -12.45 -5.78 -8.00
C GLN A 88 -12.88 -5.58 -6.56
N SER A 89 -14.14 -5.90 -6.26
CA SER A 89 -14.71 -5.77 -4.93
C SER A 89 -13.87 -6.52 -3.89
N VAL A 90 -13.31 -5.77 -2.94
CA VAL A 90 -12.56 -6.31 -1.79
C VAL A 90 -13.52 -6.99 -0.80
N ARG A 91 -13.03 -8.06 -0.15
CA ARG A 91 -13.76 -8.72 0.93
C ARG A 91 -13.94 -7.78 2.13
N VAL A 92 -14.98 -8.04 2.93
CA VAL A 92 -15.16 -7.36 4.22
C VAL A 92 -13.92 -7.59 5.10
N GLY A 93 -13.38 -6.51 5.67
CA GLY A 93 -12.19 -6.55 6.52
C GLY A 93 -10.85 -6.51 5.78
N VAL A 94 -10.84 -6.31 4.45
CA VAL A 94 -9.64 -6.03 3.66
C VAL A 94 -9.71 -4.58 3.15
N THR A 95 -8.61 -3.84 3.30
CA THR A 95 -8.47 -2.49 2.75
C THR A 95 -7.82 -2.56 1.38
N ALA A 96 -8.49 -2.05 0.34
CA ALA A 96 -7.86 -1.85 -0.96
C ALA A 96 -6.98 -0.59 -0.93
N MET A 97 -5.73 -0.71 -1.34
CA MET A 97 -4.81 0.39 -1.60
C MET A 97 -4.63 0.57 -3.09
N VAL A 98 -4.85 1.77 -3.60
CA VAL A 98 -4.59 2.10 -5.01
C VAL A 98 -3.42 3.07 -5.08
N VAL A 99 -2.36 2.67 -5.78
CA VAL A 99 -1.14 3.46 -5.92
C VAL A 99 -1.12 4.13 -7.29
N ALA A 100 -1.15 5.45 -7.28
CA ALA A 100 -1.10 6.29 -8.46
C ALA A 100 0.12 7.23 -8.45
N PRO A 101 0.55 7.74 -9.61
CA PRO A 101 1.58 8.78 -9.67
C PRO A 101 1.19 10.03 -8.86
N PRO A 102 2.17 10.84 -8.39
CA PRO A 102 1.88 12.12 -7.75
C PRO A 102 1.01 13.02 -8.64
N ASN A 103 0.17 13.86 -8.02
CA ASN A 103 -0.79 14.74 -8.69
C ASN A 103 -1.92 14.01 -9.45
N THR A 104 -2.11 12.71 -9.23
CA THR A 104 -3.30 12.02 -9.71
C THR A 104 -4.48 12.40 -8.82
N PRO A 105 -5.60 12.91 -9.37
CA PRO A 105 -6.79 13.21 -8.57
C PRO A 105 -7.36 11.92 -7.98
N ALA A 106 -7.75 11.99 -6.71
CA ALA A 106 -8.38 10.86 -6.03
C ALA A 106 -9.81 10.60 -6.54
N SER A 107 -10.23 9.34 -6.51
CA SER A 107 -11.61 8.93 -6.77
C SER A 107 -12.53 9.35 -5.62
N GLU A 108 -13.79 9.64 -5.94
CA GLU A 108 -14.85 9.87 -4.95
C GLU A 108 -15.11 8.64 -4.05
N GLN A 109 -14.64 7.47 -4.47
CA GLN A 109 -14.78 6.21 -3.73
C GLN A 109 -13.73 6.04 -2.63
N ALA A 110 -12.73 6.91 -2.54
CA ALA A 110 -11.66 6.82 -1.55
C ALA A 110 -12.17 7.17 -0.15
N ASP A 111 -12.00 6.26 0.81
CA ASP A 111 -12.26 6.55 2.23
C ASP A 111 -11.12 7.39 2.82
N VAL A 112 -9.89 7.15 2.33
CA VAL A 112 -8.67 7.86 2.71
C VAL A 112 -7.84 8.17 1.46
N VAL A 113 -7.30 9.38 1.39
CA VAL A 113 -6.39 9.83 0.33
C VAL A 113 -5.07 10.28 0.95
N LEU A 114 -3.95 9.78 0.43
CA LEU A 114 -2.60 10.20 0.75
C LEU A 114 -2.01 10.92 -0.47
N ASP A 115 -1.94 12.24 -0.40
CA ASP A 115 -1.33 13.08 -1.45
C ASP A 115 0.07 13.50 -1.03
N LEU A 116 1.09 13.08 -1.78
CA LEU A 116 2.45 13.56 -1.56
C LEU A 116 2.54 15.05 -1.95
N ILE A 117 2.80 15.91 -0.96
CA ILE A 117 2.91 17.36 -1.17
C ILE A 117 4.34 17.89 -1.08
N SER A 118 5.27 17.13 -0.49
CA SER A 118 6.71 17.43 -0.52
C SER A 118 7.53 16.15 -0.51
N LEU A 119 8.32 15.95 -1.57
CA LEU A 119 9.25 14.83 -1.68
C LEU A 119 10.44 14.98 -0.73
N GLU A 120 11.02 16.19 -0.63
CA GLU A 120 12.22 16.44 0.19
C GLU A 120 11.99 16.21 1.68
N ARG A 121 10.74 16.41 2.12
CA ARG A 121 10.34 16.32 3.54
C ARG A 121 9.43 15.12 3.81
N ASP A 122 9.27 14.21 2.85
CA ASP A 122 8.33 13.09 2.89
C ASP A 122 6.97 13.49 3.51
N THR A 123 6.45 14.63 3.08
CA THR A 123 5.25 15.23 3.66
C THR A 123 4.05 14.90 2.80
N VAL A 124 3.02 14.37 3.45
CA VAL A 124 1.80 13.86 2.84
C VAL A 124 0.62 14.57 3.44
N LYS A 125 -0.32 15.00 2.60
CA LYS A 125 -1.65 15.39 3.04
C LYS A 125 -2.53 14.14 3.11
N VAL A 126 -3.01 13.82 4.30
CA VAL A 126 -3.98 12.76 4.53
C VAL A 126 -5.37 13.38 4.54
N SER A 127 -6.26 12.93 3.67
CA SER A 127 -7.65 13.38 3.61
C SER A 127 -8.58 12.19 3.88
N THR A 128 -9.60 12.42 4.69
CA THR A 128 -10.66 11.44 5.03
C THR A 128 -12.01 12.15 5.04
N GLN A 129 -13.11 11.40 5.16
CA GLN A 129 -14.44 12.02 5.36
C GLN A 129 -14.52 12.92 6.60
N ALA A 130 -13.71 12.64 7.64
CA ALA A 130 -13.70 13.41 8.88
C ALA A 130 -12.88 14.71 8.79
N GLY A 131 -12.11 14.91 7.70
CA GLY A 131 -11.23 16.05 7.52
C GLY A 131 -9.85 15.66 6.96
N SER A 132 -8.94 16.63 6.93
CA SER A 132 -7.58 16.44 6.42
C SER A 132 -6.51 16.91 7.40
N ALA A 133 -5.35 16.26 7.37
CA ALA A 133 -4.16 16.62 8.13
C ALA A 133 -2.91 16.51 7.26
N VAL A 134 -1.92 17.35 7.53
CA VAL A 134 -0.59 17.24 6.92
C VAL A 134 0.30 16.49 7.89
N VAL A 135 0.94 15.42 7.40
CA VAL A 135 1.83 14.57 8.19
C VAL A 135 3.17 14.41 7.49
N THR A 136 4.23 14.38 8.28
CA THR A 136 5.53 13.95 7.82
C THR A 136 5.64 12.46 8.05
N MET A 137 5.93 11.72 6.98
CA MET A 137 6.13 10.28 7.06
C MET A 137 7.46 10.01 7.74
N VAL A 138 7.44 9.13 8.74
CA VAL A 138 8.63 8.68 9.46
C VAL A 138 8.70 7.17 9.31
N ALA A 139 9.85 6.67 8.87
CA ALA A 139 10.11 5.24 8.79
C ALA A 139 10.73 4.77 10.12
N THR A 140 10.21 3.65 10.63
CA THR A 140 10.81 2.90 11.73
C THR A 140 12.09 2.22 11.29
N ASP A 141 12.93 1.79 12.24
CA ASP A 141 14.18 1.08 11.94
C ASP A 141 13.96 -0.21 11.14
N GLU A 142 12.84 -0.90 11.39
CA GLU A 142 12.45 -2.10 10.66
C GLU A 142 12.03 -1.77 9.22
N GLU A 143 11.18 -0.77 9.02
CA GLU A 143 10.80 -0.28 7.69
C GLU A 143 12.03 0.18 6.90
N MET A 144 12.97 0.88 7.54
CA MET A 144 14.19 1.38 6.93
C MET A 144 15.10 0.25 6.43
N ARG A 145 15.13 -0.90 7.11
CA ARG A 145 15.86 -2.09 6.65
C ARG A 145 15.32 -2.58 5.31
N TYR A 146 14.00 -2.68 5.17
CA TYR A 146 13.34 -3.12 3.95
C TYR A 146 13.50 -2.10 2.82
N LEU A 147 13.27 -0.83 3.11
CA LEU A 147 13.35 0.26 2.12
C LEU A 147 14.77 0.44 1.56
N ARG A 148 15.81 0.31 2.40
CA ARG A 148 17.21 0.38 1.94
C ARG A 148 17.58 -0.81 1.07
N ALA A 149 17.15 -2.01 1.45
CA ALA A 149 17.45 -3.21 0.69
C ALA A 149 16.73 -3.20 -0.68
N SER A 150 15.47 -2.74 -0.75
CA SER A 150 14.78 -2.58 -2.04
C SER A 150 15.37 -1.46 -2.91
N ALA A 151 15.92 -0.39 -2.32
CA ALA A 151 16.59 0.66 -3.09
C ALA A 151 17.96 0.22 -3.65
N ASN A 152 18.65 -0.68 -2.95
CA ASN A 152 19.99 -1.18 -3.33
C ASN A 152 19.96 -2.36 -4.30
N CYS A 153 18.81 -2.99 -4.54
CA CYS A 153 18.64 -4.06 -5.54
C CYS A 153 18.52 -3.55 -6.98
N THR A 154 18.83 -2.28 -7.22
CA THR A 154 18.88 -1.72 -8.57
C THR A 154 20.24 -2.05 -9.21
N ASP A 155 20.35 -3.21 -9.86
CA ASP A 155 21.37 -3.53 -10.88
C ASP A 155 20.73 -4.36 -12.01
#